data_AF-W4KQG3-F1
#
_entry.id   AF-W4KQG3-F1
#
_cell.length_a   1.000
_cell.length_b   1.000
_cell.length_c   1.000
_cell.angle_alpha   90.00
_cell.angle_beta   90.00
_cell.angle_gamma   90.00
#
_symmetry.space_group_name_H-M   'P 1'
#
loop_
_entity.id
_entity.type
_entity.pdbx_description
1 polymer ?
#
loop_
_entity_poly.entity_id
_entity_poly.type
_entity_poly.pdbx_seq_one_letter_code
_entity_poly.pdbx_strand_id
1 'polypeptide(L)'
;RAQVDIAHPYARLFAAKKDGTKRRKIWNHALEKSVFSPQEISTMGAPHRRTIYIASLEAHVDRLHGQLLAMGLYPIPFDKLEPYKGLNSKTAKSMVSGLQHDTSHVRTKLLELERA
;
A
#
# COMPACT_ATOMS: atom_id res chain seq x y z
N ARG A 1 -9.72 -22.98 5.92
CA ARG A 1 -9.21 -21.67 5.46
C ARG A 1 -7.94 -21.94 4.66
N ALA A 2 -7.90 -21.61 3.37
CA ALA A 2 -6.71 -21.78 2.56
C ALA A 2 -5.59 -20.88 3.11
N GLN A 3 -4.49 -21.48 3.57
CA GLN A 3 -3.31 -20.77 4.00
C GLN A 3 -2.66 -20.21 2.74
N VAL A 4 -2.82 -18.90 2.51
CA VAL A 4 -2.11 -18.22 1.42
C VAL A 4 -0.65 -18.26 1.80
N ASP A 5 0.13 -19.12 1.14
CA ASP A 5 1.55 -19.23 1.34
C ASP A 5 2.19 -17.91 0.87
N ILE A 6 2.56 -17.06 1.84
CA ILE A 6 3.04 -15.72 1.53
C ILE A 6 4.49 -15.86 1.08
N ALA A 7 4.67 -16.01 -0.23
CA ALA A 7 5.98 -15.92 -0.86
C ALA A 7 6.69 -14.64 -0.39
N HIS A 8 7.95 -14.79 0.01
CA HIS A 8 8.81 -13.72 0.54
C HIS A 8 8.63 -12.41 -0.26
N PRO A 9 8.59 -11.21 0.36
CA PRO A 9 8.28 -9.95 -0.32
C PRO A 9 9.11 -9.70 -1.58
N TYR A 10 10.36 -10.18 -1.59
CA TYR A 10 11.27 -10.10 -2.72
C TYR A 10 11.02 -11.14 -3.83
N ALA A 11 10.28 -12.22 -3.57
CA ALA A 11 9.86 -13.19 -4.59
C ALA A 11 9.11 -12.53 -5.75
N ARG A 12 8.38 -11.44 -5.47
CA ARG A 12 7.70 -10.61 -6.48
C ARG A 12 8.67 -9.94 -7.46
N LEU A 13 9.90 -9.62 -7.03
CA LEU A 13 10.93 -9.07 -7.92
C LEU A 13 11.48 -10.12 -8.88
N PHE A 14 11.55 -11.37 -8.44
CA PHE A 14 12.02 -12.50 -9.25
C PHE A 14 10.93 -12.99 -10.21
N ALA A 15 9.67 -13.04 -9.78
CA ALA A 15 8.52 -13.35 -10.65
C ALA A 15 8.38 -12.33 -11.80
N ALA A 16 8.56 -11.03 -11.51
CA ALA A 16 8.55 -9.96 -12.51
C ALA A 16 9.69 -10.06 -13.55
N LYS A 17 10.73 -10.87 -13.31
CA LYS A 17 11.80 -11.13 -14.29
C LYS A 17 11.47 -12.28 -15.25
N LYS A 18 10.60 -13.23 -14.88
CA LYS A 18 10.34 -14.45 -15.66
C LYS A 18 9.26 -14.30 -16.72
N ASP A 19 8.21 -13.51 -16.46
CA ASP A 19 7.05 -13.45 -17.36
C ASP A 19 6.98 -12.22 -18.28
N GLY A 20 7.90 -11.26 -18.20
CA GLY A 20 7.79 -9.99 -18.96
C GLY A 20 6.50 -9.19 -18.68
N THR A 21 5.61 -9.71 -17.83
CA THR A 21 4.35 -9.13 -17.41
C THR A 21 4.66 -8.00 -16.44
N LYS A 22 4.71 -6.81 -17.04
CA LYS A 22 4.61 -5.47 -16.44
C LYS A 22 4.74 -5.51 -14.91
N ARG A 23 5.97 -5.24 -14.42
CA ARG A 23 6.20 -4.75 -13.05
C ARG A 23 5.01 -3.88 -12.69
N ARG A 24 4.19 -4.26 -11.68
CA ARG A 24 3.10 -3.40 -11.20
C ARG A 24 3.68 -2.00 -11.13
N LYS A 25 3.15 -1.12 -12.00
CA LYS A 25 3.67 0.22 -12.24
C LYS A 25 3.92 0.79 -10.87
N ILE A 26 5.17 1.11 -10.53
CA ILE A 26 5.45 1.60 -9.18
C ILE A 26 4.53 2.81 -9.05
N TRP A 27 3.54 2.70 -8.18
CA TRP A 27 2.52 3.74 -7.96
C TRP A 27 3.15 4.93 -7.20
N ASN A 28 4.41 5.23 -7.53
CA ASN A 28 5.05 6.49 -7.27
C ASN A 28 4.08 7.56 -7.76
N HIS A 29 3.71 8.44 -6.85
CA HIS A 29 2.80 9.57 -7.07
C HIS A 29 1.30 9.26 -7.15
N ALA A 30 0.83 8.00 -7.09
CA ALA A 30 -0.63 7.75 -7.09
C ALA A 30 -1.29 8.28 -5.81
N LEU A 31 -0.72 7.93 -4.65
CA LEU A 31 -1.12 8.52 -3.38
C LEU A 31 -0.86 10.03 -3.37
N GLU A 32 0.25 10.50 -3.95
CA GLU A 32 0.56 11.94 -4.01
C GLU A 32 -0.54 12.71 -4.76
N LYS A 33 -1.03 12.19 -5.89
CA LYS A 33 -2.15 12.77 -6.64
C LYS A 33 -3.50 12.68 -5.93
N SER A 34 -3.65 11.81 -4.93
CA SER A 34 -4.86 11.71 -4.11
C SER A 34 -4.81 12.57 -2.84
N VAL A 35 -3.60 12.87 -2.35
CA VAL A 35 -3.38 13.66 -1.12
C VAL A 35 -3.18 15.13 -1.44
N PHE A 36 -2.52 15.44 -2.55
CA PHE A 36 -2.20 16.80 -2.97
C PHE A 36 -2.96 17.17 -4.24
N SER A 37 -3.45 18.40 -4.26
CA SER A 37 -3.94 19.07 -5.46
C SER A 37 -2.79 19.37 -6.44
N PRO A 38 -3.09 19.57 -7.74
CA PRO A 38 -2.09 20.00 -8.72
C PRO A 38 -1.36 21.29 -8.31
N GLN A 39 -2.06 22.21 -7.64
CA GLN A 39 -1.52 23.46 -7.12
C GLN A 39 -0.48 23.18 -6.04
N GLU A 40 -0.79 22.36 -5.04
CA GLU A 40 0.13 22.01 -3.95
C GLU A 40 1.36 21.25 -4.45
N ILE A 41 1.19 20.38 -5.46
CA ILE A 41 2.33 19.69 -6.09
C ILE A 41 3.29 20.70 -6.73
N SER A 42 2.75 21.77 -7.32
CA SER A 42 3.53 22.79 -8.03
C SER A 42 4.16 23.83 -7.10
N THR A 43 3.52 24.15 -5.97
CA THR A 43 3.96 25.22 -5.06
C THR A 43 4.75 24.71 -3.84
N MET A 44 4.44 23.53 -3.31
CA MET A 44 5.14 23.00 -2.14
C MET A 44 6.46 22.36 -2.53
N GLY A 45 7.51 22.53 -1.72
CA GLY A 45 8.78 21.84 -1.93
C GLY A 45 8.70 20.32 -1.71
N ALA A 46 9.48 19.56 -2.49
CA ALA A 46 9.55 18.10 -2.40
C ALA A 46 9.81 17.55 -0.97
N PRO A 47 10.66 18.16 -0.11
CA PRO A 47 10.86 17.69 1.27
C PRO A 47 9.59 17.75 2.13
N HIS A 48 8.80 18.82 1.99
CA HIS A 48 7.53 18.98 2.70
C HIS A 48 6.49 17.98 2.22
N ARG A 49 6.33 17.84 0.90
CA ARG A 49 5.40 16.86 0.32
C ARG A 49 5.74 15.42 0.73
N ARG A 50 7.03 15.08 0.79
CA ARG A 50 7.49 13.75 1.22
C ARG A 50 7.10 13.44 2.67
N THR A 51 7.18 14.42 3.56
CA THR A 51 6.82 14.25 4.98
C THR A 51 5.33 13.95 5.12
N ILE A 52 4.48 14.76 4.49
CA ILE A 52 3.02 14.58 4.50
C ILE A 52 2.63 13.25 3.84
N TYR A 53 3.27 12.89 2.74
CA TYR A 53 3.04 11.62 2.05
C TYR A 53 3.32 10.42 2.97
N ILE A 54 4.45 10.45 3.70
CA ILE A 54 4.81 9.37 4.63
C ILE A 54 3.82 9.31 5.79
N ALA A 55 3.52 10.45 6.43
CA ALA A 55 2.53 10.51 7.51
C ALA A 55 1.15 10.00 7.08
N SER A 56 0.74 10.29 5.84
CA SER A 56 -0.51 9.79 5.27
C SER A 56 -0.51 8.26 5.09
N LEU A 57 0.64 7.67 4.71
CA LEU A 57 0.79 6.21 4.65
C LEU A 57 0.75 5.57 6.03
N GLU A 58 1.40 6.17 7.02
CA GLU A 58 1.42 5.69 8.41
C GLU A 58 0.01 5.69 9.00
N ALA A 59 -0.72 6.79 8.88
CA ALA A 59 -2.12 6.87 9.30
C ALA A 59 -3.02 5.85 8.60
N HIS A 60 -2.73 5.51 7.33
CA HIS A 60 -3.45 4.45 6.64
C HIS A 60 -3.16 3.06 7.23
N VAL A 61 -1.91 2.77 7.58
CA VAL A 61 -1.52 1.52 8.24
C VAL A 61 -2.19 1.40 9.60
N ASP A 62 -2.20 2.46 10.39
CA ASP A 62 -2.86 2.47 11.71
C ASP A 62 -4.36 2.19 11.60
N ARG A 63 -5.03 2.81 10.61
CA ARG A 63 -6.44 2.51 10.34
C ARG A 63 -6.66 1.04 9.97
N LEU A 64 -5.79 0.46 9.14
CA LEU A 64 -5.87 -0.96 8.77
C LEU A 64 -5.65 -1.87 9.99
N HIS A 65 -4.68 -1.55 10.84
CA HIS A 65 -4.47 -2.28 12.09
C HIS A 65 -5.70 -2.21 13.00
N GLY A 66 -6.32 -1.04 13.15
CA GLY A 66 -7.58 -0.90 13.90
C GLY A 66 -8.70 -1.77 13.35
N GLN A 67 -8.86 -1.81 12.03
CA GLN A 67 -9.85 -2.68 11.37
C GLN A 67 -9.56 -4.17 11.58
N LEU A 68 -8.30 -4.58 11.43
CA LEU A 68 -7.88 -5.97 11.65
C LEU A 68 -8.04 -6.39 13.12
N LEU A 69 -7.76 -5.48 14.06
CA LEU A 69 -7.97 -5.70 15.49
C LEU A 69 -9.45 -5.91 15.79
N ALA A 70 -10.34 -5.07 15.25
CA ALA A 70 -11.79 -5.23 15.42
C ALA A 70 -12.32 -6.57 14.88
N MET A 71 -11.66 -7.15 13.86
CA MET A 71 -11.99 -8.47 13.31
C MET A 71 -11.28 -9.64 14.01
N GLY A 72 -10.48 -9.38 15.05
CA GLY A 72 -9.70 -10.41 15.75
C GLY A 72 -8.56 -11.01 14.91
N LEU A 73 -8.09 -10.29 13.90
CA LEU A 73 -7.00 -10.70 13.00
C LEU A 73 -5.65 -10.08 13.35
N TYR A 74 -5.62 -9.18 14.34
CA TYR A 74 -4.43 -8.54 14.89
C TYR A 74 -4.45 -8.71 16.43
N PRO A 75 -3.30 -8.92 17.11
CA PRO A 75 -1.93 -8.91 16.59
C PRO A 75 -1.54 -10.13 15.76
N ILE A 76 -0.64 -9.94 14.79
CA ILE A 76 -0.10 -11.03 13.97
C ILE A 76 1.04 -11.72 14.76
N PRO A 77 1.01 -13.06 14.87
CA PRO A 77 2.11 -13.82 15.49
C PRO A 77 3.48 -13.56 14.84
N PHE A 78 4.53 -13.48 15.65
CA PHE A 78 5.88 -13.11 15.20
C PHE A 78 6.48 -14.08 14.18
N ASP A 79 6.16 -15.37 14.28
CA ASP A 79 6.56 -16.41 13.31
C ASP A 79 6.09 -16.07 11.89
N LYS A 80 4.93 -15.42 11.74
CA LYS A 80 4.41 -14.97 10.45
C LYS A 80 5.07 -13.69 9.96
N LEU A 81 5.79 -12.97 10.82
CA LEU A 81 6.55 -11.77 10.48
C LEU A 81 7.97 -12.09 10.01
N GLU A 82 8.51 -13.28 10.31
CA GLU A 82 9.85 -13.71 9.88
C GLU A 82 10.14 -13.47 8.39
N PRO A 83 9.22 -13.79 7.44
CA PRO A 83 9.48 -13.57 6.01
C PRO A 83 9.60 -12.09 5.62
N TYR A 84 9.24 -11.16 6.50
CA TYR A 84 9.28 -9.72 6.25
C TYR A 84 10.48 -9.03 6.93
N LYS A 85 11.30 -9.77 7.68
CA LYS A 85 12.52 -9.21 8.26
C LYS A 85 13.46 -8.72 7.16
N GLY A 86 14.04 -7.54 7.36
CA GLY A 86 14.93 -6.90 6.37
C GLY A 86 14.20 -6.24 5.19
N LEU A 87 12.87 -6.13 5.22
CA LEU A 87 12.11 -5.40 4.21
C LEU A 87 12.54 -3.93 4.16
N ASN A 88 13.12 -3.51 3.03
CA ASN A 88 13.53 -2.11 2.89
C ASN A 88 12.32 -1.17 2.78
N SER A 89 12.52 0.09 3.19
CA SER A 89 11.46 1.09 3.24
C SER A 89 10.86 1.41 1.86
N LYS A 90 11.59 1.19 0.76
CA LYS A 90 11.07 1.41 -0.60
C LYS A 90 10.02 0.36 -0.96
N THR A 91 10.30 -0.92 -0.69
CA THR A 91 9.38 -2.02 -0.93
C THR A 91 8.18 -1.92 -0.01
N ALA A 92 8.39 -1.62 1.29
CA ALA A 92 7.30 -1.41 2.24
C ALA A 92 6.35 -0.30 1.76
N LYS A 93 6.87 0.89 1.40
CA LYS A 93 6.07 1.98 0.84
C LYS A 93 5.30 1.56 -0.40
N SER A 94 5.93 0.85 -1.33
CA SER A 94 5.27 0.39 -2.55
C SER A 94 4.14 -0.61 -2.28
N MET A 95 4.27 -1.45 -1.26
CA MET A 95 3.22 -2.40 -0.86
C MET A 95 2.02 -1.66 -0.28
N VAL A 96 2.26 -0.73 0.65
CA VAL A 96 1.18 0.05 1.30
C VAL A 96 0.50 0.97 0.28
N SER A 97 1.24 1.65 -0.59
CA SER A 97 0.66 2.49 -1.64
C SER A 97 -0.19 1.69 -2.64
N GLY A 98 0.23 0.46 -2.96
CA GLY A 98 -0.54 -0.43 -3.83
C GLY A 98 -1.87 -0.83 -3.19
N LEU A 99 -1.84 -1.22 -1.91
CA LEU A 99 -3.05 -1.57 -1.16
C LEU A 99 -4.02 -0.38 -1.03
N GLN A 100 -3.49 0.82 -0.78
CA GLN A 100 -4.29 2.04 -0.70
C GLN A 100 -4.97 2.36 -2.03
N HIS A 101 -4.24 2.25 -3.13
CA HIS A 101 -4.79 2.43 -4.47
C HIS A 101 -5.90 1.40 -4.77
N ASP A 102 -5.65 0.11 -4.53
CA ASP A 102 -6.64 -0.94 -4.75
C ASP A 102 -7.91 -0.69 -3.91
N THR A 103 -7.74 -0.27 -2.65
CA THR A 103 -8.85 0.12 -1.76
C THR A 103 -9.64 1.30 -2.32
N SER A 104 -8.97 2.33 -2.87
CA SER A 104 -9.67 3.47 -3.48
C SER A 104 -10.53 3.06 -4.68
N HIS A 105 -10.01 2.17 -5.53
CA HIS A 105 -10.78 1.65 -6.67
C HIS A 105 -12.00 0.85 -6.24
N VAL A 106 -11.86 0.01 -5.21
CA VAL A 106 -12.99 -0.75 -4.66
C VAL A 106 -14.05 0.18 -4.08
N ARG A 107 -13.65 1.25 -3.38
CA ARG A 107 -14.59 2.25 -2.84
C ARG A 107 -15.33 2.99 -3.94
N THR A 108 -14.63 3.40 -5.01
CA THR A 108 -15.28 4.05 -6.15
C THR A 108 -16.35 3.15 -6.76
N LYS A 109 -16.03 1.86 -7.01
CA LYS A 109 -17.00 0.89 -7.54
C LYS A 109 -18.19 0.67 -6.61
N LEU A 110 -17.95 0.61 -5.30
CA LEU A 110 -19.02 0.47 -4.30
C LEU A 110 -19.98 1.67 -4.37
N LEU A 111 -19.46 2.89 -4.41
CA LEU A 111 -20.26 4.11 -4.56
C LEU A 111 -21.03 4.16 -5.89
N GLU A 112 -20.47 3.63 -6.97
CA GLU A 112 -21.16 3.51 -8.26
C GLU A 112 -22.34 2.53 -8.17
N LEU A 113 -22.16 1.39 -7.48
CA LEU A 113 -23.21 0.41 -7.26
C LEU A 113 -24.33 0.94 -6.34
N GLU A 114 -23.99 1.71 -5.30
CA GLU A 114 -24.98 2.30 -4.38
C GLU A 114 -25.83 3.41 -5.03
N ARG A 115 -25.41 3.94 -6.18
CA ARG A 115 -26.14 4.95 -6.95
C ARG A 115 -27.13 4.37 -7.97
N ALA A 116 -27.02 3.08 -8.29
CA ALA A 116 -27.87 2.36 -9.25
C ALA A 116 -29.07 1.72 -8.56
#